data_AF-A0A1I5XYH4-F1
#
_entry.id   AF-A0A1I5XYH4-F1
#
_cell.length_a   1.000
_cell.length_b   1.000
_cell.length_c   1.000
_cell.angle_alpha   90.00
_cell.angle_beta   90.00
_cell.angle_gamma   90.00
#
_symmetry.space_group_name_H-M   'P 1'
#
loop_
_entity.id
_entity.type
_entity.pdbx_description
1 polymer ?
#
loop_
_entity_poly.entity_id
_entity_poly.type
_entity_poly.pdbx_seq_one_letter_code
_entity_poly.pdbx_strand_id
1 'polypeptide(L)'
;MCCNAHRLLFFKHTTTIYMNILASISLKIRRNYRILRRNEWYKLAAQVFGKFFETFRQFPLSSFAIGYLFITMAFCYWPISHQWIFGFMMMTLPFAVLTGLAASAYLVFKKQRVLASTGFIWLLLAFPIMKRLVGNGSEKLFNDNGGSLKVLSFNSASFSGFPSDFKNWADLKADIACFQEYIPNAKLESQYAQKAECTNFQDGQNRTVGLALLSQYPIVKQYGKIWSRPNAPNVNGFLYADIVYHQDTVRIVNTHFWSMGVRIENAYEALRKGDIRTFGRELSDTFTRLKDGFKARNEQIEEVEQYVAGSRYPVIICGDFNETPFGYAYGKLSLTFQNAFEEAGQGLGFTLNRNPYFVRIDQQFFSSDWEVKSCKTVSSVPFSDHFPLVAQYVLSKSTKDIGLLALNNR
;
A
#
# COMPACT_ATOMS: atom_id res chain seq x y z
N MET A 1 6.74 34.63 72.12
CA MET A 1 7.84 33.76 72.59
C MET A 1 7.40 33.19 73.95
N CYS A 2 6.76 32.03 74.08
CA CYS A 2 7.38 30.69 74.13
C CYS A 2 6.41 29.55 73.75
N CYS A 3 5.16 29.82 73.36
CA CYS A 3 4.14 28.75 73.23
C CYS A 3 3.92 28.19 71.80
N ASN A 4 4.38 28.89 70.75
CA ASN A 4 4.22 28.43 69.35
C ASN A 4 5.42 27.66 68.79
N ALA A 5 6.60 27.74 69.42
CA ALA A 5 7.78 27.00 68.97
C ALA A 5 7.70 25.50 69.29
N HIS A 6 7.15 25.14 70.46
CA HIS A 6 7.03 23.73 70.88
C HIS A 6 5.99 22.95 70.07
N ARG A 7 4.86 23.55 69.66
CA ARG A 7 3.86 22.88 68.80
C ARG A 7 4.36 22.65 67.37
N LEU A 8 5.13 23.59 66.80
CA LEU A 8 5.69 23.43 65.45
C LEU A 8 6.81 22.38 65.40
N LEU A 9 7.64 22.29 66.45
CA LEU A 9 8.69 21.28 66.56
C LEU A 9 8.10 19.88 66.76
N PHE A 10 7.07 19.72 67.59
CA PHE A 10 6.40 18.42 67.79
C PHE A 10 5.69 17.92 66.52
N PHE A 11 5.05 18.81 65.77
CA PHE A 11 4.39 18.49 64.49
C PHE A 11 5.40 18.17 63.37
N LYS A 12 6.50 18.93 63.26
CA LYS A 12 7.58 18.58 62.31
C LYS A 12 8.23 17.25 62.66
N HIS A 13 8.51 16.97 63.94
CA HIS A 13 9.18 15.71 64.30
C HIS A 13 8.28 14.49 64.07
N THR A 14 7.00 14.56 64.43
CA THR A 14 6.04 13.46 64.20
C THR A 14 5.76 13.22 62.72
N THR A 15 5.69 14.28 61.89
CA THR A 15 5.48 14.15 60.44
C THR A 15 6.71 13.62 59.73
N THR A 16 7.92 14.02 60.15
CA THR A 16 9.18 13.47 59.62
C THR A 16 9.36 11.99 60.02
N ILE A 17 8.97 11.60 61.23
CA ILE A 17 9.02 10.19 61.66
C ILE A 17 8.01 9.35 60.85
N TYR A 18 6.77 9.81 60.68
CA TYR A 18 5.76 9.11 59.86
C TYR A 18 6.17 9.02 58.39
N MET A 19 6.71 10.09 57.80
CA MET A 19 7.17 10.09 56.41
C MET A 19 8.41 9.21 56.21
N ASN A 20 9.33 9.15 57.19
CA ASN A 20 10.47 8.24 57.13
C ASN A 20 10.07 6.77 57.33
N ILE A 21 9.06 6.48 58.16
CA ILE A 21 8.50 5.13 58.31
C ILE A 21 7.76 4.72 57.02
N LEU A 22 6.94 5.59 56.44
CA LEU A 22 6.25 5.33 55.16
C LEU A 22 7.23 5.22 53.98
N ALA A 23 8.29 6.04 53.94
CA ALA A 23 9.34 5.94 52.93
C ALA A 23 10.19 4.68 53.10
N SER A 24 10.48 4.27 54.34
CA SER A 24 11.15 3.01 54.68
C SER A 24 10.32 1.80 54.27
N ILE A 25 9.02 1.78 54.59
CA ILE A 25 8.07 0.74 54.18
C ILE A 25 7.91 0.72 52.66
N SER A 26 7.76 1.89 52.02
CA SER A 26 7.72 2.06 50.55
C SER A 26 8.98 1.56 49.85
N LEU A 27 10.16 1.88 50.37
CA LEU A 27 11.45 1.43 49.84
C LEU A 27 11.67 -0.07 50.09
N LYS A 28 11.23 -0.61 51.23
CA LYS A 28 11.33 -2.05 51.55
C LYS A 28 10.34 -2.87 50.72
N ILE A 29 9.13 -2.35 50.50
CA ILE A 29 8.14 -2.91 49.56
C ILE A 29 8.63 -2.78 48.13
N ARG A 30 9.13 -1.63 47.66
CA ARG A 30 9.70 -1.45 46.31
C ARG A 30 10.94 -2.31 46.09
N ARG A 31 11.83 -2.45 47.07
CA ARG A 31 13.06 -3.24 46.95
C ARG A 31 12.74 -4.74 46.95
N ASN A 32 11.80 -5.20 47.78
CA ASN A 32 11.34 -6.59 47.75
C ASN A 32 10.50 -6.89 46.49
N TYR A 33 9.58 -6.01 46.05
CA TYR A 33 8.81 -6.20 44.82
C TYR A 33 9.67 -6.14 43.55
N ARG A 34 10.68 -5.28 43.49
CA ARG A 34 11.54 -5.08 42.32
C ARG A 34 12.62 -6.17 42.19
N ILE A 35 13.01 -6.81 43.28
CA ILE A 35 13.92 -7.98 43.28
C ILE A 35 13.13 -9.29 43.04
N LEU A 36 11.93 -9.44 43.62
CA LEU A 36 11.07 -10.61 43.39
C LEU A 36 10.50 -10.67 41.95
N ARG A 37 10.05 -9.53 41.38
CA ARG A 37 9.61 -9.51 39.97
C ARG A 37 10.75 -9.79 39.01
N ARG A 38 11.94 -9.21 39.24
CA ARG A 38 13.05 -9.34 38.28
C ARG A 38 13.47 -10.80 38.13
N ASN A 39 13.57 -11.56 39.23
CA ASN A 39 13.93 -12.98 39.17
C ASN A 39 12.81 -13.88 38.61
N GLU A 40 11.55 -13.64 38.96
CA GLU A 40 10.44 -14.46 38.44
C GLU A 40 10.16 -14.20 36.96
N TRP A 41 10.30 -12.95 36.48
CA TRP A 41 10.22 -12.65 35.05
C TRP A 41 11.37 -13.26 34.26
N TYR A 42 12.61 -13.25 34.79
CA TYR A 42 13.73 -13.93 34.11
C TYR A 42 13.56 -15.44 34.08
N LYS A 43 13.08 -16.06 35.15
CA LYS A 43 12.79 -17.51 35.16
C LYS A 43 11.66 -17.86 34.21
N LEU A 44 10.56 -17.12 34.24
CA LEU A 44 9.44 -17.31 33.33
C LEU A 44 9.89 -17.10 31.87
N ALA A 45 10.65 -16.04 31.59
CA ALA A 45 11.21 -15.79 30.28
C ALA A 45 12.15 -16.93 29.85
N ALA A 46 13.11 -17.35 30.69
CA ALA A 46 14.02 -18.44 30.39
C ALA A 46 13.28 -19.77 30.16
N GLN A 47 12.21 -20.03 30.90
CA GLN A 47 11.38 -21.22 30.73
C GLN A 47 10.56 -21.18 29.43
N VAL A 48 10.00 -20.01 29.09
CA VAL A 48 9.31 -19.78 27.82
C VAL A 48 10.27 -19.87 26.64
N PHE A 49 11.43 -19.20 26.70
CA PHE A 49 12.48 -19.22 25.68
C PHE A 49 13.11 -20.60 25.55
N GLY A 50 13.35 -21.32 26.65
CA GLY A 50 13.85 -22.69 26.63
C GLY A 50 12.88 -23.65 25.95
N LYS A 51 11.59 -23.59 26.31
CA LYS A 51 10.54 -24.38 25.66
C LYS A 51 10.36 -24.02 24.19
N PHE A 52 10.48 -22.74 23.85
CA PHE A 52 10.49 -22.27 22.46
C PHE A 52 11.68 -22.85 21.69
N PHE A 53 12.89 -22.82 22.26
CA PHE A 53 14.10 -23.34 21.63
C PHE A 53 14.06 -24.87 21.46
N GLU A 54 13.56 -25.60 22.44
CA GLU A 54 13.30 -27.04 22.31
C GLU A 54 12.30 -27.36 21.20
N THR A 55 11.21 -26.59 21.13
CA THR A 55 10.18 -26.75 20.09
C THR A 55 10.74 -26.40 18.71
N PHE A 56 11.57 -25.35 18.61
CA PHE A 56 12.28 -24.99 17.38
C PHE A 56 13.18 -26.13 16.91
N ARG A 57 13.92 -26.76 17.83
CA ARG A 57 14.79 -27.90 17.51
C ARG A 57 14.01 -29.13 17.04
N GLN A 58 12.82 -29.35 17.58
CA GLN A 58 11.94 -30.47 17.20
C GLN A 58 11.18 -30.21 15.89
N PHE A 59 10.78 -28.96 15.63
CA PHE A 59 9.97 -28.57 14.47
C PHE A 59 10.55 -27.35 13.75
N PRO A 60 11.75 -27.46 13.17
CA PRO A 60 12.46 -26.31 12.62
C PRO A 60 11.72 -25.67 11.44
N LEU A 61 11.16 -26.47 10.53
CA LEU A 61 10.43 -25.96 9.36
C LEU A 61 9.14 -25.23 9.74
N SER A 62 8.35 -25.78 10.66
CA SER A 62 7.12 -25.13 11.12
C SER A 62 7.42 -23.84 11.89
N SER A 63 8.47 -23.84 12.71
CA SER A 63 8.91 -22.65 13.44
C SER A 63 9.42 -21.57 12.49
N PHE A 64 10.17 -21.95 11.44
CA PHE A 64 10.59 -21.04 10.38
C PHE A 64 9.41 -20.44 9.64
N ALA A 65 8.43 -21.24 9.23
CA ALA A 65 7.24 -20.77 8.53
C ALA A 65 6.41 -19.76 9.37
N ILE A 66 6.23 -20.03 10.66
CA ILE A 66 5.53 -19.11 11.59
C ILE A 66 6.33 -17.82 11.79
N GLY A 67 7.66 -17.91 11.95
CA GLY A 67 8.53 -16.74 12.04
C GLY A 67 8.52 -15.91 10.75
N TYR A 68 8.56 -16.56 9.59
CA TYR A 68 8.48 -15.94 8.28
C TYR A 68 7.15 -15.22 8.05
N LEU A 69 6.02 -15.83 8.43
CA LEU A 69 4.71 -15.16 8.46
C LEU A 69 4.73 -13.91 9.32
N PHE A 70 5.23 -14.00 10.56
CA PHE A 70 5.32 -12.85 11.47
C PHE A 70 6.14 -11.70 10.88
N ILE A 71 7.35 -11.99 10.40
CA ILE A 71 8.26 -10.96 9.88
C ILE A 71 7.65 -10.31 8.64
N THR A 72 7.11 -11.10 7.71
CA THR A 72 6.52 -10.59 6.47
C THR A 72 5.30 -9.70 6.76
N MET A 73 4.40 -10.16 7.65
CA MET A 73 3.24 -9.39 8.11
C MET A 73 3.68 -8.08 8.79
N ALA A 74 4.70 -8.12 9.65
CA ALA A 74 5.19 -6.94 10.36
C ALA A 74 5.70 -5.85 9.39
N PHE A 75 6.42 -6.23 8.33
CA PHE A 75 6.87 -5.27 7.31
C PHE A 75 5.71 -4.71 6.48
N CYS A 76 4.67 -5.49 6.21
CA CYS A 76 3.48 -4.99 5.53
C CYS A 76 2.65 -4.00 6.37
N TYR A 77 2.67 -4.11 7.71
CA TYR A 77 2.06 -3.13 8.60
C TYR A 77 2.89 -1.86 8.75
N TRP A 78 4.21 -2.03 8.78
CA TRP A 78 5.12 -0.97 9.17
C TRP A 78 6.26 -0.85 8.16
N PRO A 79 5.99 -0.21 7.00
CA PRO A 79 6.95 -0.06 5.91
C PRO A 79 8.02 1.00 6.25
N ILE A 80 8.90 0.73 7.22
CA ILE A 80 9.99 1.68 7.59
C ILE A 80 11.19 1.57 6.68
N SER A 81 11.42 0.40 6.09
CA SER A 81 12.73 0.09 5.55
C SER A 81 12.76 0.24 4.04
N HIS A 82 13.67 1.09 3.58
CA HIS A 82 13.93 1.34 2.16
C HIS A 82 14.73 0.21 1.48
N GLN A 83 15.09 -0.85 2.22
CA GLN A 83 15.89 -1.95 1.66
C GLN A 83 15.02 -2.86 0.79
N TRP A 84 15.48 -3.12 -0.44
CA TRP A 84 14.80 -3.92 -1.44
C TRP A 84 14.36 -5.32 -0.94
N ILE A 85 15.12 -5.92 -0.02
CA ILE A 85 14.84 -7.26 0.52
C ILE A 85 13.52 -7.32 1.29
N PHE A 86 13.13 -6.21 1.93
CA PHE A 86 11.85 -6.15 2.63
C PHE A 86 10.70 -5.99 1.65
N GLY A 87 10.86 -5.21 0.57
CA GLY A 87 9.89 -5.16 -0.52
C GLY A 87 9.65 -6.54 -1.14
N PHE A 88 10.74 -7.29 -1.39
CA PHE A 88 10.65 -8.67 -1.87
C PHE A 88 9.91 -9.58 -0.87
N MET A 89 10.25 -9.49 0.42
CA MET A 89 9.58 -10.27 1.47
C MET A 89 8.09 -9.95 1.54
N MET A 90 7.71 -8.67 1.53
CA MET A 90 6.31 -8.23 1.59
C MET A 90 5.47 -8.78 0.44
N MET A 91 6.02 -8.80 -0.79
CA MET A 91 5.36 -9.41 -1.95
C MET A 91 5.02 -10.89 -1.75
N THR A 92 5.79 -11.59 -0.92
CA THR A 92 5.60 -13.02 -0.62
C THR A 92 4.62 -13.30 0.52
N LEU A 93 3.90 -12.29 1.05
CA LEU A 93 2.93 -12.47 2.14
C LEU A 93 1.88 -13.56 1.87
N PRO A 94 1.26 -13.68 0.68
CA PRO A 94 0.31 -14.78 0.41
C PRO A 94 0.94 -16.16 0.63
N PHE A 95 2.20 -16.34 0.22
CA PHE A 95 2.93 -17.59 0.43
C PHE A 95 3.27 -17.79 1.92
N ALA A 96 3.65 -16.74 2.63
CA ALA A 96 3.88 -16.78 4.07
C ALA A 96 2.61 -17.17 4.86
N VAL A 97 1.44 -16.70 4.45
CA VAL A 97 0.14 -17.08 5.02
C VAL A 97 -0.17 -18.55 4.78
N LEU A 98 0.01 -19.05 3.55
CA LEU A 98 -0.24 -20.47 3.23
C LEU A 98 0.69 -21.40 4.00
N THR A 99 1.99 -21.11 4.02
CA THR A 99 2.98 -21.91 4.76
C THR A 99 2.79 -21.82 6.27
N GLY A 100 2.44 -20.64 6.79
CA GLY A 100 2.10 -20.42 8.20
C GLY A 100 0.84 -21.20 8.62
N LEU A 101 -0.19 -21.26 7.78
CA LEU A 101 -1.40 -22.06 8.03
C LEU A 101 -1.08 -23.55 8.04
N ALA A 102 -0.36 -24.05 7.03
CA ALA A 102 0.05 -25.46 6.97
C ALA A 102 0.91 -25.85 8.18
N ALA A 103 1.86 -25.00 8.57
CA ALA A 103 2.69 -25.21 9.76
C ALA A 103 1.87 -25.23 11.05
N SER A 104 0.92 -24.28 11.20
CA SER A 104 0.05 -24.19 12.39
C SER A 104 -0.84 -25.43 12.51
N ALA A 105 -1.48 -25.85 11.41
CA ALA A 105 -2.30 -27.05 11.36
C ALA A 105 -1.48 -28.32 11.69
N TYR A 106 -0.29 -28.47 11.10
CA TYR A 106 0.63 -29.56 11.39
C TYR A 106 0.99 -29.64 12.89
N LEU A 107 1.28 -28.49 13.52
CA LEU A 107 1.61 -28.42 14.94
C LEU A 107 0.44 -28.76 15.86
N VAL A 108 -0.81 -28.49 15.45
CA VAL A 108 -2.01 -28.98 16.15
C VAL A 108 -2.00 -30.52 16.18
N PHE A 109 -1.75 -31.18 15.04
CA PHE A 109 -1.66 -32.64 14.97
C PHE A 109 -0.52 -33.19 15.83
N LYS A 110 0.60 -32.47 15.92
CA LYS A 110 1.74 -32.82 16.79
C LYS A 110 1.55 -32.42 18.26
N LYS A 111 0.34 -31.97 18.65
CA LYS A 111 -0.02 -31.52 20.00
C LYS A 111 0.83 -30.36 20.53
N GLN A 112 1.51 -29.62 19.65
CA GLN A 112 2.31 -28.43 19.97
C GLN A 112 1.43 -27.18 20.01
N ARG A 113 0.46 -27.17 20.93
CA ARG A 113 -0.64 -26.19 20.97
C ARG A 113 -0.15 -24.75 21.06
N VAL A 114 0.87 -24.46 21.87
CA VAL A 114 1.37 -23.08 22.06
C VAL A 114 1.91 -22.49 20.76
N LEU A 115 2.78 -23.22 20.06
CA LEU A 115 3.35 -22.73 18.80
C LEU A 115 2.29 -22.67 17.69
N ALA A 116 1.38 -23.64 17.63
CA ALA A 116 0.24 -23.59 16.72
C ALA A 116 -0.63 -22.34 16.98
N SER A 117 -0.94 -22.03 18.24
CA SER A 117 -1.69 -20.83 18.62
C SER A 117 -0.99 -19.56 18.19
N THR A 118 0.34 -19.46 18.34
CA THR A 118 1.12 -18.33 17.83
C THR A 118 0.94 -18.15 16.32
N GLY A 119 1.01 -19.23 15.54
CA GLY A 119 0.79 -19.17 14.10
C GLY A 119 -0.63 -18.72 13.73
N PHE A 120 -1.67 -19.23 14.42
CA PHE A 120 -3.05 -18.76 14.21
C PHE A 120 -3.26 -17.30 14.61
N ILE A 121 -2.59 -16.81 15.66
CA ILE A 121 -2.61 -15.38 16.02
C ILE A 121 -2.01 -14.54 14.89
N TRP A 122 -0.88 -14.95 14.31
CA TRP A 122 -0.31 -14.25 13.17
C TRP A 122 -1.20 -14.28 11.92
N LEU A 123 -1.89 -15.40 11.66
CA LEU A 123 -2.87 -15.47 10.57
C LEU A 123 -4.04 -14.51 10.78
N LEU A 124 -4.56 -14.44 12.01
CA LEU A 124 -5.62 -13.50 12.37
C LEU A 124 -5.16 -12.05 12.19
N LEU A 125 -3.94 -11.73 12.63
CA LEU A 125 -3.35 -10.40 12.49
C LEU A 125 -2.96 -10.08 11.03
N ALA A 126 -2.70 -11.07 10.18
CA ALA A 126 -2.45 -10.87 8.76
C ALA A 126 -3.74 -10.61 7.97
N PHE A 127 -4.92 -10.94 8.52
CA PHE A 127 -6.20 -10.85 7.83
C PHE A 127 -6.52 -9.44 7.29
N PRO A 128 -6.34 -8.33 8.02
CA PRO A 128 -6.57 -6.98 7.48
C PRO A 128 -5.68 -6.66 6.27
N ILE A 129 -4.45 -7.17 6.25
CA ILE A 129 -3.54 -7.00 5.11
C ILE A 129 -3.99 -7.87 3.94
N MET A 130 -4.39 -9.12 4.20
CA MET A 130 -4.88 -10.03 3.16
C MET A 130 -6.20 -9.54 2.53
N LYS A 131 -7.02 -8.82 3.29
CA LYS A 131 -8.23 -8.16 2.78
C LYS A 131 -7.92 -7.22 1.61
N ARG A 132 -6.71 -6.64 1.56
CA ARG A 132 -6.28 -5.78 0.45
C ARG A 132 -6.37 -6.43 -0.92
N LEU A 133 -6.45 -7.77 -1.01
CA LEU A 133 -6.64 -8.49 -2.28
C LEU A 133 -8.08 -8.48 -2.79
N VAL A 134 -9.06 -8.44 -1.89
CA VAL A 134 -10.47 -8.71 -2.20
C VAL A 134 -11.31 -7.45 -1.99
N GLY A 135 -12.04 -7.06 -3.03
CA GLY A 135 -13.08 -6.06 -2.94
C GLY A 135 -14.41 -6.69 -2.56
N ASN A 136 -15.08 -6.13 -1.55
CA ASN A 136 -16.38 -6.59 -1.04
C ASN A 136 -17.52 -5.61 -1.34
N GLY A 137 -17.34 -4.72 -2.31
CA GLY A 137 -18.34 -3.73 -2.70
C GLY A 137 -19.54 -4.40 -3.38
N SER A 138 -20.75 -4.10 -2.92
CA SER A 138 -21.95 -4.32 -3.74
C SER A 138 -21.94 -3.32 -4.89
N GLU A 139 -22.26 -3.75 -6.11
CA GLU A 139 -22.55 -2.82 -7.21
C GLU A 139 -23.75 -1.97 -6.78
N LYS A 140 -23.49 -0.75 -6.29
CA LYS A 140 -24.56 0.21 -6.04
C LYS A 140 -25.01 0.71 -7.40
N LEU A 141 -26.27 0.48 -7.76
CA LEU A 141 -26.88 1.09 -8.92
C LEU A 141 -26.69 2.61 -8.82
N PHE A 142 -25.99 3.17 -9.80
CA PHE A 142 -25.70 4.59 -9.84
C PHE A 142 -26.95 5.37 -10.26
N ASN A 143 -27.28 6.39 -9.46
CA ASN A 143 -28.18 7.45 -9.88
C ASN A 143 -27.28 8.58 -10.39
N ASP A 144 -27.28 8.80 -11.70
CA ASP A 144 -26.37 9.68 -12.46
C ASP A 144 -26.68 11.18 -12.25
N ASN A 145 -27.01 11.58 -11.02
CA ASN A 145 -27.52 12.91 -10.67
C ASN A 145 -26.42 13.99 -10.64
N GLY A 146 -25.37 13.87 -11.46
CA GLY A 146 -24.35 14.93 -11.67
C GLY A 146 -23.44 15.24 -10.48
N GLY A 147 -23.40 14.38 -9.46
CA GLY A 147 -22.66 14.60 -8.21
C GLY A 147 -21.42 13.72 -7.99
N SER A 148 -21.06 12.87 -8.95
CA SER A 148 -19.89 11.98 -8.85
C SER A 148 -18.82 12.32 -9.89
N LEU A 149 -17.57 12.06 -9.55
CA LEU A 149 -16.40 12.16 -10.41
C LEU A 149 -15.94 10.76 -10.80
N LYS A 150 -16.04 10.42 -12.09
CA LYS A 150 -15.55 9.16 -12.65
C LYS A 150 -14.08 9.30 -13.05
N VAL A 151 -13.19 8.55 -12.41
CA VAL A 151 -11.75 8.56 -12.69
C VAL A 151 -11.30 7.21 -13.26
N LEU A 152 -10.64 7.27 -14.41
CA LEU A 152 -10.04 6.10 -15.07
C LEU A 152 -8.52 6.16 -14.97
N SER A 153 -7.90 5.02 -14.70
CA SER A 153 -6.46 4.80 -14.86
C SER A 153 -6.21 3.64 -15.80
N PHE A 154 -5.28 3.80 -16.75
CA PHE A 154 -4.98 2.75 -17.71
C PHE A 154 -3.57 2.83 -18.29
N ASN A 155 -2.78 1.77 -18.08
CA ASN A 155 -1.56 1.58 -18.85
C ASN A 155 -1.96 1.12 -20.25
N SER A 156 -1.83 2.03 -21.21
CA SER A 156 -2.31 1.84 -22.57
C SER A 156 -1.36 1.03 -23.43
N ALA A 157 -0.16 0.71 -22.94
CA ALA A 157 0.91 0.03 -23.69
C ALA A 157 1.15 0.67 -25.06
N SER A 158 1.14 2.00 -25.15
CA SER A 158 1.26 2.76 -26.41
C SER A 158 0.15 2.46 -27.44
N PHE A 159 -0.97 1.91 -26.97
CA PHE A 159 -2.01 1.31 -27.82
C PHE A 159 -1.46 0.23 -28.76
N SER A 160 -0.36 -0.43 -28.37
CA SER A 160 0.23 -1.52 -29.14
C SER A 160 -0.77 -2.67 -29.24
N GLY A 161 -1.19 -3.02 -30.45
CA GLY A 161 -2.24 -4.03 -30.68
C GLY A 161 -3.67 -3.49 -30.67
N PHE A 162 -3.84 -2.16 -30.60
CA PHE A 162 -5.15 -1.51 -30.72
C PHE A 162 -5.75 -1.69 -32.12
N PRO A 163 -6.93 -2.33 -32.24
CA PRO A 163 -7.57 -2.51 -33.54
C PRO A 163 -8.17 -1.18 -34.03
N SER A 164 -8.00 -0.87 -35.31
CA SER A 164 -8.48 0.38 -35.92
C SER A 164 -10.01 0.55 -35.82
N ASP A 165 -10.75 -0.55 -35.65
CA ASP A 165 -12.20 -0.61 -35.51
C ASP A 165 -12.69 -0.82 -34.07
N PHE A 166 -11.84 -0.63 -33.04
CA PHE A 166 -12.24 -0.75 -31.63
C PHE A 166 -13.55 0.01 -31.36
N LYS A 167 -14.57 -0.71 -30.87
CA LYS A 167 -15.93 -0.18 -30.71
C LYS A 167 -16.21 0.34 -29.29
N ASN A 168 -15.44 -0.10 -28.31
CA ASN A 168 -15.69 0.13 -26.88
C ASN A 168 -15.05 1.44 -26.35
N TRP A 169 -15.01 2.50 -27.16
CA TRP A 169 -14.46 3.80 -26.72
C TRP A 169 -15.17 4.37 -25.50
N ALA A 170 -16.46 4.05 -25.33
CA ALA A 170 -17.25 4.45 -24.16
C ALA A 170 -16.68 3.88 -22.84
N ASP A 171 -16.02 2.72 -22.88
CA ASP A 171 -15.40 2.11 -21.70
C ASP A 171 -14.15 2.88 -21.23
N LEU A 172 -13.51 3.62 -22.15
CA LEU A 172 -12.37 4.50 -21.88
C LEU A 172 -12.77 5.95 -21.56
N LYS A 173 -14.07 6.26 -21.59
CA LYS A 173 -14.58 7.60 -21.29
C LYS A 173 -14.81 7.76 -19.79
N ALA A 174 -14.17 8.77 -19.22
CA ALA A 174 -14.31 9.18 -17.83
C ALA A 174 -14.40 10.72 -17.74
N ASP A 175 -14.63 11.23 -16.53
CA ASP A 175 -14.52 12.67 -16.26
C ASP A 175 -13.06 13.11 -16.27
N ILE A 176 -12.21 12.27 -15.69
CA ILE A 176 -10.75 12.41 -15.69
C ILE A 176 -10.15 11.05 -16.01
N ALA A 177 -9.24 11.01 -16.99
CA ALA A 177 -8.60 9.78 -17.43
C ALA A 177 -7.07 9.92 -17.41
N CYS A 178 -6.43 9.06 -16.63
CA CYS A 178 -5.00 8.98 -16.44
C CYS A 178 -4.43 7.81 -17.24
N PHE A 179 -3.53 8.09 -18.18
CA PHE A 179 -2.90 7.09 -19.02
C PHE A 179 -1.41 6.96 -18.73
N GLN A 180 -0.94 5.71 -18.71
CA GLN A 180 0.48 5.36 -18.68
C GLN A 180 0.87 4.76 -20.04
N GLU A 181 2.16 4.88 -20.38
CA GLU A 181 2.71 4.53 -21.69
C GLU A 181 1.88 5.10 -22.86
N TYR A 182 1.37 6.31 -22.69
CA TYR A 182 0.44 6.94 -23.60
C TYR A 182 1.14 7.47 -24.85
N ILE A 183 0.59 7.15 -26.01
CA ILE A 183 0.86 7.84 -27.28
C ILE A 183 -0.37 8.71 -27.61
N PRO A 184 -0.19 9.99 -28.00
CA PRO A 184 -1.27 10.88 -28.39
C PRO A 184 -2.27 10.24 -29.36
N ASN A 185 -3.56 10.35 -29.04
CA ASN A 185 -4.64 9.75 -29.81
C ASN A 185 -5.78 10.75 -30.01
N ALA A 186 -5.88 11.32 -31.23
CA ALA A 186 -6.84 12.37 -31.54
C ALA A 186 -8.31 12.00 -31.27
N LYS A 187 -8.71 10.73 -31.46
CA LYS A 187 -10.09 10.27 -31.22
C LYS A 187 -10.42 10.18 -29.73
N LEU A 188 -9.44 9.86 -28.90
CA LEU A 188 -9.60 9.88 -27.46
C LEU A 188 -9.56 11.31 -26.93
N GLU A 189 -8.56 12.09 -27.36
CA GLU A 189 -8.35 13.47 -26.91
C GLU A 189 -9.53 14.39 -27.24
N SER A 190 -10.17 14.21 -28.41
CA SER A 190 -11.35 14.99 -28.80
C SER A 190 -12.57 14.81 -27.90
N GLN A 191 -12.55 13.79 -27.02
CA GLN A 191 -13.60 13.56 -26.04
C GLN A 191 -13.41 14.38 -24.76
N TYR A 192 -12.28 15.06 -24.57
CA TYR A 192 -11.93 15.80 -23.35
C TYR A 192 -11.66 17.27 -23.65
N ALA A 193 -11.95 18.14 -22.68
CA ALA A 193 -11.77 19.58 -22.82
C ALA A 193 -10.31 20.01 -22.61
N GLN A 194 -9.57 19.30 -21.77
CA GLN A 194 -8.22 19.66 -21.33
C GLN A 194 -7.30 18.45 -21.28
N LYS A 195 -6.00 18.70 -21.43
CA LYS A 195 -4.95 17.69 -21.41
C LYS A 195 -3.69 18.20 -20.70
N ALA A 196 -3.14 17.36 -19.84
CA ALA A 196 -1.80 17.48 -19.28
C ALA A 196 -0.96 16.29 -19.74
N GLU A 197 0.31 16.51 -20.07
CA GLU A 197 1.22 15.45 -20.50
C GLU A 197 2.60 15.61 -19.85
N CYS A 198 3.27 14.49 -19.62
CA CYS A 198 4.67 14.45 -19.18
C CYS A 198 5.39 13.31 -19.91
N THR A 199 6.44 13.65 -20.64
CA THR A 199 7.16 12.72 -21.52
C THR A 199 8.63 13.11 -21.64
N ASN A 200 9.48 12.11 -21.79
CA ASN A 200 10.92 12.26 -22.04
C ASN A 200 11.46 11.12 -22.93
N PHE A 201 10.58 10.50 -23.73
CA PHE A 201 10.93 9.35 -24.57
C PHE A 201 10.17 9.38 -25.88
N GLN A 202 10.87 9.05 -26.97
CA GLN A 202 10.29 8.79 -28.28
C GLN A 202 10.55 7.33 -28.66
N ASP A 203 9.54 6.66 -29.19
CA ASP A 203 9.69 5.29 -29.67
C ASP A 203 10.44 5.22 -31.00
N GLY A 204 10.66 4.01 -31.52
CA GLY A 204 11.34 3.78 -32.81
C GLY A 204 10.62 4.36 -34.03
N GLN A 205 9.44 4.96 -33.86
CA GLN A 205 8.66 5.65 -34.91
C GLN A 205 8.56 7.16 -34.64
N ASN A 206 9.42 7.71 -33.77
CA ASN A 206 9.41 9.11 -33.33
C ASN A 206 8.11 9.55 -32.63
N ARG A 207 7.32 8.60 -32.13
CA ARG A 207 6.11 8.91 -31.36
C ARG A 207 6.49 9.13 -29.92
N THR A 208 6.00 10.22 -29.36
CA THR A 208 6.28 10.59 -27.97
C THR A 208 5.45 9.71 -27.04
N VAL A 209 6.09 9.05 -26.08
CA VAL A 209 5.44 8.13 -25.12
C VAL A 209 5.64 8.65 -23.71
N GLY A 210 4.60 8.61 -22.89
CA GLY A 210 4.71 9.04 -21.50
C GLY A 210 3.42 8.94 -20.70
N LEU A 211 3.21 9.92 -19.83
CA LEU A 211 2.02 10.07 -19.02
C LEU A 211 1.09 11.09 -19.65
N ALA A 212 -0.20 10.81 -19.61
CA ALA A 212 -1.23 11.79 -19.95
C ALA A 212 -2.33 11.81 -18.90
N LEU A 213 -2.90 12.98 -18.69
CA LEU A 213 -4.11 13.19 -17.91
C LEU A 213 -5.07 14.00 -18.78
N LEU A 214 -6.20 13.39 -19.12
CA LEU A 214 -7.28 14.01 -19.90
C LEU A 214 -8.41 14.38 -18.94
N SER A 215 -9.00 15.57 -19.11
CA SER A 215 -9.98 16.12 -18.18
C SER A 215 -11.14 16.80 -18.91
N GLN A 216 -12.38 16.55 -18.46
CA GLN A 216 -13.55 17.35 -18.85
C GLN A 216 -13.56 18.73 -18.19
N TYR A 217 -12.75 18.91 -17.16
CA TYR A 217 -12.73 20.08 -16.29
C TYR A 217 -11.44 20.91 -16.47
N PRO A 218 -11.47 22.23 -16.19
CA PRO A 218 -10.30 23.09 -16.31
C PRO A 218 -9.12 22.65 -15.43
N ILE A 219 -7.92 22.56 -16.04
CA ILE A 219 -6.66 22.30 -15.34
C ILE A 219 -6.04 23.66 -14.98
N VAL A 220 -5.85 23.95 -13.69
CA VAL A 220 -5.31 25.24 -13.22
C VAL A 220 -3.85 25.17 -12.83
N LYS A 221 -3.34 23.99 -12.52
CA LYS A 221 -1.92 23.74 -12.27
C LYS A 221 -1.59 22.32 -12.67
N GLN A 222 -0.39 22.13 -13.22
CA GLN A 222 0.14 20.80 -13.50
C GLN A 222 1.64 20.77 -13.26
N TYR A 223 2.14 19.60 -12.91
CA TYR A 223 3.57 19.30 -12.85
C TYR A 223 3.78 17.81 -12.97
N GLY A 224 4.84 17.40 -13.64
CA GLY A 224 5.20 16.00 -13.77
C GLY A 224 6.69 15.84 -13.95
N LYS A 225 7.15 14.62 -13.70
CA LYS A 225 8.55 14.22 -13.85
C LYS A 225 8.61 12.80 -14.40
N ILE A 226 9.43 12.61 -15.42
CA ILE A 226 9.87 11.29 -15.88
C ILE A 226 11.20 10.98 -15.22
N TRP A 227 11.30 9.82 -14.58
CA TRP A 227 12.56 9.35 -13.98
C TRP A 227 13.46 8.71 -15.04
N SER A 228 14.75 8.99 -14.95
CA SER A 228 15.76 8.35 -15.82
C SER A 228 15.93 6.89 -15.45
N ARG A 229 15.89 6.01 -16.45
CA ARG A 229 16.12 4.58 -16.31
C ARG A 229 17.38 4.15 -17.07
N PRO A 230 18.45 3.73 -16.40
CA PRO A 230 19.57 3.12 -17.08
C PRO A 230 19.10 1.85 -17.80
N ASN A 231 19.42 1.73 -19.09
CA ASN A 231 19.15 0.56 -19.92
C ASN A 231 17.66 0.25 -20.17
N ALA A 232 16.75 1.21 -20.00
CA ALA A 232 15.34 1.07 -20.35
C ALA A 232 14.75 2.40 -20.84
N PRO A 233 13.63 2.38 -21.60
CA PRO A 233 12.91 3.60 -21.97
C PRO A 233 12.50 4.45 -20.76
N ASN A 234 12.65 5.77 -20.88
CA ASN A 234 12.21 6.75 -19.89
C ASN A 234 10.71 7.01 -20.02
N VAL A 235 9.89 6.05 -19.58
CA VAL A 235 8.41 6.12 -19.63
C VAL A 235 7.74 6.07 -18.25
N ASN A 236 8.54 5.89 -17.20
CA ASN A 236 8.09 5.85 -15.81
C ASN A 236 8.20 7.25 -15.18
N GLY A 237 7.16 7.67 -14.46
CA GLY A 237 7.07 9.03 -13.94
C GLY A 237 5.85 9.24 -13.05
N PHE A 238 5.61 10.51 -12.72
CA PHE A 238 4.30 10.96 -12.25
C PHE A 238 3.91 12.27 -12.93
N LEU A 239 2.62 12.53 -12.96
CA LEU A 239 2.01 13.78 -13.44
C LEU A 239 0.84 14.10 -12.51
N TYR A 240 0.88 15.24 -11.84
CA TYR A 240 -0.28 15.75 -11.12
C TYR A 240 -0.89 16.95 -11.83
N ALA A 241 -2.21 17.09 -11.65
CA ALA A 241 -2.97 18.26 -12.04
C ALA A 241 -3.89 18.68 -10.90
N ASP A 242 -3.93 19.99 -10.62
CA ASP A 242 -4.98 20.62 -9.84
C ASP A 242 -6.10 21.04 -10.80
N ILE A 243 -7.31 20.57 -10.55
CA ILE A 243 -8.44 20.61 -11.47
C ILE A 243 -9.64 21.27 -10.79
N VAL A 244 -10.29 22.21 -11.48
CA VAL A 244 -11.50 22.86 -10.97
C VAL A 244 -12.67 21.89 -11.06
N TYR A 245 -13.20 21.46 -9.91
CA TYR A 245 -14.34 20.56 -9.83
C TYR A 245 -15.45 21.20 -9.00
N HIS A 246 -16.58 21.49 -9.66
CA HIS A 246 -17.65 22.34 -9.12
C HIS A 246 -17.15 23.71 -8.66
N GLN A 247 -17.21 24.01 -7.37
CA GLN A 247 -16.84 25.30 -6.77
C GLN A 247 -15.46 25.27 -6.09
N ASP A 248 -14.70 24.18 -6.21
CA ASP A 248 -13.41 24.01 -5.55
C ASP A 248 -12.38 23.37 -6.49
N THR A 249 -11.19 23.07 -5.94
CA THR A 249 -10.09 22.43 -6.66
C THR A 249 -9.79 21.06 -6.07
N VAL A 250 -9.56 20.08 -6.93
CA VAL A 250 -9.14 18.72 -6.55
C VAL A 250 -7.79 18.41 -7.19
N ARG A 251 -6.97 17.59 -6.53
CA ARG A 251 -5.68 17.14 -7.06
C ARG A 251 -5.79 15.70 -7.55
N ILE A 252 -5.46 15.50 -8.82
CA ILE A 252 -5.36 14.17 -9.42
C ILE A 252 -3.89 13.90 -9.73
N VAL A 253 -3.40 12.73 -9.31
CA VAL A 253 -2.02 12.29 -9.55
C VAL A 253 -2.06 11.01 -10.38
N ASN A 254 -1.43 11.04 -11.55
CA ASN A 254 -1.18 9.90 -12.41
C ASN A 254 0.25 9.39 -12.15
N THR A 255 0.41 8.13 -11.75
CA THR A 255 1.71 7.51 -11.49
C THR A 255 2.00 6.33 -12.43
N HIS A 256 3.24 6.21 -12.88
CA HIS A 256 3.76 5.00 -13.52
C HIS A 256 5.12 4.67 -12.90
N PHE A 257 5.10 3.88 -11.83
CA PHE A 257 6.30 3.51 -11.09
C PHE A 257 7.13 2.47 -11.84
N TRP A 258 8.40 2.36 -11.45
CA TRP A 258 9.41 1.54 -12.13
C TRP A 258 8.93 0.11 -12.41
N SER A 259 8.82 -0.22 -13.69
CA SER A 259 8.52 -1.58 -14.12
C SER A 259 9.75 -2.48 -13.98
N MET A 260 9.57 -3.62 -13.30
CA MET A 260 10.62 -4.63 -13.15
C MET A 260 10.83 -5.44 -14.44
N GLY A 261 9.92 -5.36 -15.42
CA GLY A 261 10.07 -6.08 -16.69
C GLY A 261 10.29 -7.60 -16.52
N VAL A 262 9.80 -8.19 -15.43
CA VAL A 262 9.97 -9.61 -15.14
C VAL A 262 9.13 -10.40 -16.14
N ARG A 263 9.78 -11.25 -16.94
CA ARG A 263 9.15 -12.17 -17.90
C ARG A 263 9.45 -13.59 -17.45
N ILE A 264 8.45 -14.25 -16.88
CA ILE A 264 8.61 -15.60 -16.30
C ILE A 264 8.58 -16.67 -17.41
N GLU A 265 8.06 -16.31 -18.59
CA GLU A 265 7.91 -17.21 -19.73
C GLU A 265 9.25 -17.79 -20.20
N ASN A 266 10.28 -16.96 -20.32
CA ASN A 266 11.61 -17.40 -20.75
C ASN A 266 12.21 -18.41 -19.76
N ALA A 267 12.10 -18.13 -18.45
CA ALA A 267 12.56 -19.04 -17.41
C ALA A 267 11.77 -20.36 -17.43
N TYR A 268 10.44 -20.28 -17.58
CA TYR A 268 9.59 -21.46 -17.66
C TYR A 268 9.89 -22.32 -18.89
N GLU A 269 10.10 -21.68 -20.05
CA GLU A 269 10.49 -22.37 -21.27
C GLU A 269 11.87 -23.04 -21.16
N ALA A 270 12.86 -22.35 -20.59
CA ALA A 270 14.19 -22.90 -20.36
C ALA A 270 14.13 -24.13 -19.44
N LEU A 271 13.34 -24.05 -18.36
CA LEU A 271 13.10 -25.17 -17.44
C LEU A 271 12.44 -26.35 -18.17
N ARG A 272 11.40 -26.09 -18.97
CA ARG A 272 10.70 -27.12 -19.75
C ARG A 272 11.61 -27.79 -20.77
N LYS A 273 12.55 -27.05 -21.37
CA LYS A 273 13.56 -27.57 -22.32
C LYS A 273 14.74 -28.27 -21.63
N GLY A 274 14.78 -28.29 -20.29
CA GLY A 274 15.90 -28.86 -19.53
C GLY A 274 17.19 -28.02 -19.59
N ASP A 275 17.12 -26.79 -20.09
CA ASP A 275 18.26 -25.88 -20.19
C ASP A 275 18.48 -25.16 -18.85
N ILE A 276 19.14 -25.88 -17.93
CA ILE A 276 19.44 -25.40 -16.57
C ILE A 276 20.30 -24.12 -16.59
N ARG A 277 21.17 -23.96 -17.59
CA ARG A 277 22.06 -22.78 -17.68
C ARG A 277 21.27 -21.53 -18.03
N THR A 278 20.41 -21.61 -19.03
CA THR A 278 19.53 -20.49 -19.39
C THR A 278 18.54 -20.21 -18.27
N PHE A 279 17.94 -21.24 -17.67
CA PHE A 279 17.05 -21.08 -16.52
C PHE A 279 17.72 -20.31 -15.35
N GLY A 280 18.94 -20.70 -14.96
CA GLY A 280 19.68 -20.01 -13.90
C GLY A 280 20.00 -18.55 -14.25
N ARG A 281 20.28 -18.25 -15.52
CA ARG A 281 20.52 -16.88 -16.01
C ARG A 281 19.27 -16.02 -15.93
N GLU A 282 18.14 -16.52 -16.43
CA GLU A 282 16.85 -15.81 -16.40
C GLU A 282 16.39 -15.54 -14.96
N LEU A 283 16.62 -16.50 -14.04
CA LEU A 283 16.37 -16.28 -12.61
C LEU A 283 17.25 -15.16 -12.04
N SER A 284 18.56 -15.19 -12.32
CA SER A 284 19.49 -14.17 -11.83
C SER A 284 19.14 -12.77 -12.36
N ASP A 285 18.79 -12.66 -13.63
CA ASP A 285 18.31 -11.41 -14.24
C ASP A 285 17.01 -10.94 -13.57
N THR A 286 16.06 -11.85 -13.36
CA THR A 286 14.82 -11.56 -12.63
C THR A 286 15.09 -11.02 -11.22
N PHE A 287 15.98 -11.65 -10.45
CA PHE A 287 16.37 -11.17 -9.12
C PHE A 287 17.00 -9.78 -9.17
N THR A 288 17.86 -9.51 -10.15
CA THR A 288 18.51 -8.21 -10.33
C THR A 288 17.47 -7.13 -10.62
N ARG A 289 16.57 -7.39 -11.57
CA ARG A 289 15.46 -6.48 -11.92
C ARG A 289 14.51 -6.24 -10.76
N LEU A 290 14.21 -7.28 -9.96
CA LEU A 290 13.39 -7.15 -8.76
C LEU A 290 14.06 -6.22 -7.74
N LYS A 291 15.35 -6.45 -7.45
CA LYS A 291 16.13 -5.62 -6.53
C LYS A 291 16.14 -4.15 -6.95
N ASP A 292 16.46 -3.89 -8.21
CA ASP A 292 16.53 -2.53 -8.75
C ASP A 292 15.15 -1.86 -8.77
N GLY A 293 14.11 -2.61 -9.13
CA GLY A 293 12.73 -2.14 -9.10
C GLY A 293 12.25 -1.75 -7.71
N PHE A 294 12.49 -2.59 -6.69
CA PHE A 294 12.12 -2.24 -5.31
C PHE A 294 12.86 -0.99 -4.82
N LYS A 295 14.16 -0.87 -5.09
CA LYS A 295 14.94 0.30 -4.71
C LYS A 295 14.37 1.57 -5.37
N ALA A 296 14.20 1.54 -6.69
CA ALA A 296 13.69 2.68 -7.44
C ALA A 296 12.30 3.11 -6.97
N ARG A 297 11.38 2.17 -6.75
CA ARG A 297 10.02 2.52 -6.34
C ARG A 297 9.93 3.12 -4.94
N ASN A 298 10.81 2.74 -4.02
CA ASN A 298 10.88 3.37 -2.70
C ASN A 298 11.22 4.87 -2.83
N GLU A 299 12.22 5.20 -3.65
CA GLU A 299 12.60 6.60 -3.92
C GLU A 299 11.48 7.35 -4.66
N GLN A 300 10.80 6.69 -5.61
CA GLN A 300 9.71 7.28 -6.39
C GLN A 300 8.47 7.60 -5.55
N ILE A 301 8.07 6.70 -4.64
CA ILE A 301 6.90 6.95 -3.79
C ILE A 301 7.16 8.09 -2.81
N GLU A 302 8.37 8.18 -2.25
CA GLU A 302 8.75 9.30 -1.37
C GLU A 302 8.68 10.65 -2.09
N GLU A 303 9.10 10.70 -3.36
CA GLU A 303 8.96 11.90 -4.17
C GLU A 303 7.49 12.25 -4.41
N VAL A 304 6.64 11.26 -4.74
CA VAL A 304 5.20 11.49 -4.91
C VAL A 304 4.54 11.96 -3.61
N GLU A 305 4.91 11.38 -2.46
CA GLU A 305 4.39 11.76 -1.14
C GLU A 305 4.57 13.26 -0.87
N GLN A 306 5.65 13.89 -1.34
CA GLN A 306 5.88 15.34 -1.17
C GLN A 306 4.81 16.22 -1.84
N TYR A 307 4.11 15.69 -2.84
CA TYR A 307 3.06 16.41 -3.57
C TYR A 307 1.65 16.10 -3.07
N VAL A 308 1.46 15.06 -2.26
CA VAL A 308 0.12 14.62 -1.82
C VAL A 308 -0.06 14.70 -0.32
N ALA A 309 0.99 14.49 0.47
CA ALA A 309 0.94 14.57 1.92
C ALA A 309 0.68 16.01 2.37
N GLY A 310 -0.37 16.21 3.17
CA GLY A 310 -0.77 17.55 3.62
C GLY A 310 -1.29 18.46 2.50
N SER A 311 -1.70 17.89 1.36
CA SER A 311 -2.40 18.64 0.30
C SER A 311 -3.61 19.36 0.88
N ARG A 312 -3.75 20.65 0.54
CA ARG A 312 -4.95 21.46 0.89
C ARG A 312 -6.18 21.10 0.07
N TYR A 313 -6.00 20.31 -0.99
CA TYR A 313 -7.07 19.88 -1.89
C TYR A 313 -7.36 18.40 -1.69
N PRO A 314 -8.62 17.96 -1.84
CA PRO A 314 -8.97 16.55 -1.97
C PRO A 314 -8.11 15.86 -3.03
N VAL A 315 -7.54 14.70 -2.70
CA VAL A 315 -6.54 14.02 -3.54
C VAL A 315 -7.08 12.69 -4.04
N ILE A 316 -6.85 12.40 -5.33
CA ILE A 316 -6.93 11.06 -5.90
C ILE A 316 -5.58 10.74 -6.56
N ILE A 317 -5.00 9.59 -6.22
CA ILE A 317 -3.73 9.09 -6.76
C ILE A 317 -4.06 7.80 -7.51
N CYS A 318 -3.75 7.71 -8.79
CA CYS A 318 -4.06 6.54 -9.59
C CYS A 318 -2.94 6.24 -10.58
N GLY A 319 -2.83 4.99 -11.01
CA GLY A 319 -1.80 4.62 -11.96
C GLY A 319 -1.40 3.16 -11.92
N ASP A 320 -0.36 2.85 -12.69
CA ASP A 320 0.38 1.61 -12.62
C ASP A 320 1.50 1.75 -11.58
N PHE A 321 1.33 1.10 -10.44
CA PHE A 321 2.29 1.13 -9.34
C PHE A 321 3.40 0.09 -9.54
N ASN A 322 3.25 -0.84 -10.48
CA ASN A 322 4.13 -2.01 -10.64
C ASN A 322 4.37 -2.77 -9.32
N GLU A 323 3.42 -2.68 -8.37
CA GLU A 323 3.46 -3.34 -7.06
C GLU A 323 2.12 -3.99 -6.72
N THR A 324 2.19 -5.16 -6.09
CA THR A 324 1.03 -5.83 -5.52
C THR A 324 0.48 -5.04 -4.31
N PRO A 325 -0.74 -5.35 -3.81
CA PRO A 325 -1.32 -4.72 -2.62
C PRO A 325 -0.55 -4.89 -1.30
N PHE A 326 0.60 -5.57 -1.34
CA PHE A 326 1.49 -5.78 -0.20
C PHE A 326 2.78 -4.98 -0.30
N GLY A 327 3.06 -4.34 -1.44
CA GLY A 327 4.29 -3.62 -1.72
C GLY A 327 4.53 -2.43 -0.80
N TYR A 328 5.76 -1.91 -0.82
CA TYR A 328 6.17 -0.79 0.02
C TYR A 328 5.39 0.48 -0.32
N ALA A 329 5.24 0.80 -1.61
CA ALA A 329 4.53 2.00 -2.05
C ALA A 329 3.05 1.93 -1.67
N TYR A 330 2.44 0.74 -1.79
CA TYR A 330 1.08 0.50 -1.34
C TYR A 330 0.93 0.72 0.17
N GLY A 331 1.80 0.07 0.95
CA GLY A 331 1.82 0.20 2.41
C GLY A 331 1.96 1.65 2.85
N LYS A 332 2.88 2.40 2.23
CA LYS A 332 3.12 3.81 2.52
C LYS A 332 1.89 4.68 2.26
N LEU A 333 1.28 4.57 1.08
CA LEU A 333 0.06 5.33 0.78
C LEU A 333 -1.10 4.95 1.71
N SER A 334 -1.23 3.67 2.05
CA SER A 334 -2.31 3.19 2.94
C SER A 334 -2.27 3.77 4.37
N LEU A 335 -1.17 4.41 4.77
CA LEU A 335 -1.08 5.12 6.05
C LEU A 335 -1.89 6.42 6.08
N THR A 336 -2.12 7.05 4.91
CA THR A 336 -2.77 8.37 4.79
C THR A 336 -4.00 8.33 3.89
N PHE A 337 -4.03 7.45 2.91
CA PHE A 337 -5.07 7.35 1.89
C PHE A 337 -5.80 6.02 1.96
N GLN A 338 -7.06 6.02 1.56
CA GLN A 338 -7.86 4.80 1.39
C GLN A 338 -7.70 4.29 -0.05
N ASN A 339 -7.84 2.98 -0.27
CA ASN A 339 -7.77 2.37 -1.60
C ASN A 339 -9.17 2.10 -2.16
N ALA A 340 -9.42 2.56 -3.39
CA ALA A 340 -10.74 2.47 -4.04
C ALA A 340 -11.21 1.03 -4.26
N PHE A 341 -10.29 0.11 -4.59
CA PHE A 341 -10.64 -1.29 -4.83
C PHE A 341 -10.97 -2.03 -3.53
N GLU A 342 -10.24 -1.76 -2.45
CA GLU A 342 -10.54 -2.35 -1.15
C GLU A 342 -11.93 -1.95 -0.64
N GLU A 343 -12.29 -0.67 -0.82
CA GLU A 343 -13.52 -0.10 -0.29
C GLU A 343 -14.75 -0.41 -1.17
N ALA A 344 -14.60 -0.37 -2.49
CA ALA A 344 -15.73 -0.47 -3.42
C ALA A 344 -15.48 -1.36 -4.65
N GLY A 345 -14.42 -2.17 -4.63
CA GLY A 345 -14.12 -3.18 -5.65
C GLY A 345 -14.93 -4.46 -5.49
N GLN A 346 -14.81 -5.36 -6.46
CA GLN A 346 -15.44 -6.68 -6.44
C GLN A 346 -14.47 -7.80 -6.74
N GLY A 347 -14.49 -8.84 -5.91
CA GLY A 347 -13.66 -10.03 -6.11
C GLY A 347 -12.17 -9.69 -6.06
N LEU A 348 -11.38 -10.29 -6.95
CA LEU A 348 -9.92 -10.16 -6.92
C LEU A 348 -9.36 -9.05 -7.82
N GLY A 349 -10.17 -8.46 -8.71
CA GLY A 349 -9.82 -7.27 -9.49
C GLY A 349 -8.44 -7.28 -10.15
N PHE A 350 -8.06 -8.38 -10.80
CA PHE A 350 -6.79 -8.47 -11.49
C PHE A 350 -6.71 -7.46 -12.63
N THR A 351 -5.62 -6.72 -12.71
CA THR A 351 -5.42 -5.66 -13.72
C THR A 351 -4.40 -6.05 -14.77
N LEU A 352 -3.52 -7.02 -14.49
CA LEU A 352 -2.55 -7.51 -15.46
C LEU A 352 -3.20 -8.47 -16.46
N ASN A 353 -3.19 -8.09 -17.74
CA ASN A 353 -3.66 -8.86 -18.88
C ASN A 353 -2.50 -9.58 -19.61
N ARG A 354 -1.55 -10.09 -18.82
CA ARG A 354 -0.50 -11.03 -19.24
C ARG A 354 -0.09 -11.90 -18.05
N ASN A 355 0.71 -12.94 -18.28
CA ASN A 355 1.15 -13.82 -17.21
C ASN A 355 2.06 -13.04 -16.22
N PRO A 356 1.81 -13.12 -14.90
CA PRO A 356 0.70 -13.80 -14.22
C PRO A 356 -0.62 -13.00 -14.22
N TYR A 357 -1.68 -13.57 -14.82
CA TYR A 357 -3.01 -12.95 -14.96
C TYR A 357 -3.77 -12.73 -13.63
N PHE A 358 -3.18 -13.11 -12.50
CA PHE A 358 -3.77 -13.04 -11.16
C PHE A 358 -3.18 -11.90 -10.32
N VAL A 359 -2.62 -10.88 -10.96
CA VAL A 359 -1.98 -9.75 -10.26
C VAL A 359 -2.73 -8.45 -10.51
N ARG A 360 -2.93 -7.69 -9.42
CA ARG A 360 -3.37 -6.29 -9.45
C ARG A 360 -2.17 -5.39 -9.12
N ILE A 361 -1.72 -4.62 -10.10
CA ILE A 361 -0.63 -3.62 -9.97
C ILE A 361 -1.10 -2.20 -10.28
N ASP A 362 -2.27 -2.05 -10.88
CA ASP A 362 -2.92 -0.76 -11.08
C ASP A 362 -3.80 -0.47 -9.87
N GLN A 363 -3.68 0.74 -9.32
CA GLN A 363 -4.34 1.12 -8.07
C GLN A 363 -4.96 2.51 -8.18
N GLN A 364 -5.98 2.77 -7.37
CA GLN A 364 -6.43 4.13 -7.08
C GLN A 364 -6.57 4.32 -5.56
N PHE A 365 -5.92 5.37 -5.05
CA PHE A 365 -5.98 5.83 -3.66
C PHE A 365 -6.67 7.19 -3.60
N PHE A 366 -7.32 7.49 -2.49
CA PHE A 366 -8.06 8.74 -2.29
C PHE A 366 -7.95 9.26 -0.85
N SER A 367 -8.00 10.58 -0.68
CA SER A 367 -8.05 11.23 0.63
C SER A 367 -9.43 11.08 1.28
N SER A 368 -9.52 11.26 2.60
CA SER A 368 -10.76 11.14 3.38
C SER A 368 -11.88 12.10 2.96
N ASP A 369 -11.58 13.11 2.15
CA ASP A 369 -12.55 14.03 1.56
C ASP A 369 -13.47 13.35 0.54
N TRP A 370 -13.07 12.19 0.02
CA TRP A 370 -13.82 11.43 -0.96
C TRP A 370 -14.51 10.22 -0.34
N GLU A 371 -15.72 9.95 -0.84
CA GLU A 371 -16.36 8.64 -0.69
C GLU A 371 -16.31 7.92 -2.05
N VAL A 372 -15.70 6.74 -2.08
CA VAL A 372 -15.73 5.89 -3.27
C VAL A 372 -17.02 5.08 -3.33
N LYS A 373 -17.69 5.10 -4.48
CA LYS A 373 -18.98 4.43 -4.69
C LYS A 373 -18.85 3.11 -5.44
N SER A 374 -17.90 3.04 -6.36
CA SER A 374 -17.54 1.83 -7.09
C SER A 374 -16.08 1.89 -7.53
N CYS A 375 -15.47 0.73 -7.69
CA CYS A 375 -14.18 0.55 -8.34
C CYS A 375 -14.24 -0.74 -9.16
N LYS A 376 -13.94 -0.69 -10.45
CA LYS A 376 -14.04 -1.85 -11.34
C LYS A 376 -12.86 -1.94 -12.29
N THR A 377 -12.40 -3.16 -12.49
CA THR A 377 -11.48 -3.49 -13.58
C THR A 377 -12.29 -3.79 -14.83
N VAL A 378 -11.95 -3.13 -15.95
CA VAL A 378 -12.74 -3.16 -17.19
C VAL A 378 -12.12 -4.15 -18.18
N SER A 379 -12.46 -5.43 -18.06
CA SER A 379 -11.90 -6.49 -18.90
C SER A 379 -12.40 -6.50 -20.36
N SER A 380 -13.38 -5.66 -20.71
CA SER A 380 -13.85 -5.47 -22.10
C SER A 380 -12.85 -4.72 -22.99
N VAL A 381 -11.72 -4.28 -22.44
CA VAL A 381 -10.65 -3.56 -23.14
C VAL A 381 -9.37 -4.41 -23.16
N PRO A 382 -9.25 -5.43 -24.03
CA PRO A 382 -8.19 -6.44 -23.94
C PRO A 382 -6.92 -6.11 -24.75
N PHE A 383 -6.84 -4.94 -25.40
CA PHE A 383 -5.75 -4.64 -26.33
C PHE A 383 -4.42 -4.29 -25.66
N SER A 384 -4.44 -3.95 -24.37
CA SER A 384 -3.24 -3.72 -23.58
C SER A 384 -2.93 -4.95 -22.73
N ASP A 385 -1.69 -5.10 -22.29
CA ASP A 385 -1.30 -6.07 -21.26
C ASP A 385 -1.74 -5.65 -19.85
N HIS A 386 -2.49 -4.55 -19.74
CA HIS A 386 -3.25 -4.14 -18.57
C HIS A 386 -4.75 -3.99 -18.90
N PHE A 387 -5.61 -4.07 -17.89
CA PHE A 387 -7.01 -3.68 -17.96
C PHE A 387 -7.22 -2.32 -17.29
N PRO A 388 -8.08 -1.42 -17.83
CA PRO A 388 -8.41 -0.16 -17.17
C PRO A 388 -9.01 -0.37 -15.78
N LEU A 389 -8.63 0.46 -14.83
CA LEU A 389 -9.23 0.55 -13.50
C LEU A 389 -10.05 1.84 -13.41
N VAL A 390 -11.35 1.71 -13.14
CA VAL A 390 -12.29 2.83 -13.12
C VAL A 390 -12.96 2.91 -11.76
N ALA A 391 -12.92 4.08 -11.13
CA ALA A 391 -13.63 4.33 -9.88
C ALA A 391 -14.51 5.58 -9.98
N GLN A 392 -15.56 5.59 -9.15
CA GLN A 392 -16.46 6.73 -9.04
C GLN A 392 -16.43 7.27 -7.62
N TYR A 393 -16.19 8.57 -7.51
CA TYR A 393 -16.03 9.26 -6.24
C TYR A 393 -17.12 10.31 -6.06
N VAL A 394 -17.57 10.50 -4.83
CA VAL A 394 -18.40 11.64 -4.44
C VAL A 394 -17.61 12.42 -3.42
N LEU A 395 -17.53 13.74 -3.62
CA LEU A 395 -16.87 14.59 -2.65
C LEU A 395 -17.77 14.69 -1.41
N SER A 396 -17.30 14.19 -0.28
CA SER A 396 -17.95 14.39 1.01
C SER A 396 -17.92 15.90 1.28
N LYS A 397 -19.09 16.53 1.47
CA LYS A 397 -19.23 18.00 1.53
C LYS A 397 -18.08 18.67 2.29
N SER A 398 -17.48 19.64 1.61
CA SER A 398 -16.32 20.43 2.01
C SER A 398 -16.33 20.85 3.49
N THR A 399 -15.17 20.76 4.11
CA THR A 399 -14.79 21.27 5.44
C THR A 399 -15.15 22.75 5.68
N LYS A 400 -15.60 23.51 4.66
CA LYS A 400 -16.20 24.84 4.84
C LYS A 400 -17.48 24.82 5.70
N ASP A 401 -18.23 23.73 5.73
CA ASP A 401 -19.43 23.62 6.58
C ASP A 401 -19.10 23.45 8.08
N ILE A 402 -17.90 23.00 8.42
CA ILE A 402 -17.44 22.90 9.81
C ILE A 402 -17.13 24.30 10.39
N GLY A 403 -16.71 25.25 9.54
CA GLY A 403 -16.52 26.65 9.93
C GLY A 403 -17.83 27.39 10.22
N LEU A 404 -18.91 27.07 9.49
CA LEU A 404 -20.24 27.67 9.72
C LEU A 404 -20.96 27.08 10.94
N LEU A 405 -20.79 25.78 11.21
CA LEU A 405 -21.33 25.15 12.42
C LEU A 405 -20.63 25.63 13.72
N ALA A 406 -19.36 26.05 13.63
CA ALA A 406 -18.63 26.62 14.75
C ALA A 406 -18.96 28.11 15.02
N LEU A 407 -19.53 28.82 14.04
CA LEU A 407 -19.96 30.22 14.16
C LEU A 407 -21.43 30.37 14.57
N ASN A 408 -22.28 29.37 14.32
CA ASN A 408 -23.68 29.35 14.78
C ASN A 408 -23.86 28.81 16.21
N ASN A 409 -22.78 28.40 16.87
CA ASN A 409 -22.78 27.92 18.27
C ASN A 409 -21.98 28.85 19.21
N ARG A 410 -21.93 30.16 18.93
CA ARG A 410 -21.41 31.18 19.86
C ARG A 410 -22.43 32.26 20.15
#